data_AF-A0A2E8YGD0-F1
#
_entry.id   AF-A0A2E8YGD0-F1
#
_cell.length_a   1.000
_cell.length_b   1.000
_cell.length_c   1.000
_cell.angle_alpha   90.00
_cell.angle_beta   90.00
_cell.angle_gamma   90.00
#
_symmetry.space_group_name_H-M   'P 1'
#
loop_
_entity.id
_entity.type
_entity.pdbx_description
1 polymer ?
#
loop_
_entity_poly.entity_id
_entity_poly.type
_entity_poly.pdbx_seq_one_letter_code
_entity_poly.pdbx_strand_id
1 'polypeptide(L)'
;MTDKTRGSVVLRARGRVSVRSWFSHHIQALITTLGQSARNPGHSVLTAAVIGIALALPAGLYMGLQNVTSLTERWQGGAQISVYLRPGFANEARQRLIKDLELHVLVRELAIITPEQALLEYELITGFDDLEDAFGEDNPLPHVLVVYMNSQRTELGPVQALVDELSKRPEVEMVQSDLGWLKRLQSIIELVQRSVWVVAVLFAAGVILIVGNTIRTSIQSRHEEIEVTKLVGGTDAFIRRPFLYSGLWFGLLGAVLAWTLVAVAVELLSAPVLELAQLYHSDFRLRGLNVREVALLLGAGGLLGLVGSWFEVGRQMRRIEPKGHT
;
A
#
# COMPACT_ATOMS: atom_id res chain seq x y z
N MET A 1 -35.25 48.55 -64.03
CA MET A 1 -35.59 49.07 -62.68
C MET A 1 -36.34 47.96 -61.97
N THR A 2 -36.00 47.69 -60.69
CA THR A 2 -36.45 46.61 -59.77
C THR A 2 -35.82 45.22 -59.95
N ASP A 3 -34.74 45.00 -59.19
CA ASP A 3 -34.08 43.71 -58.91
C ASP A 3 -34.33 43.31 -57.44
N LYS A 4 -34.43 41.99 -57.21
CA LYS A 4 -34.19 41.24 -55.97
C LYS A 4 -35.03 41.53 -54.72
N THR A 5 -36.12 40.79 -54.62
CA THR A 5 -36.53 40.16 -53.35
C THR A 5 -35.63 38.96 -53.04
N ARG A 6 -34.77 39.06 -52.01
CA ARG A 6 -34.22 37.89 -51.31
C ARG A 6 -33.65 38.29 -49.96
N GLY A 7 -34.14 37.64 -48.89
CA GLY A 7 -33.35 37.43 -47.68
C GLY A 7 -34.00 37.81 -46.35
N SER A 8 -35.02 37.06 -45.93
CA SER A 8 -35.45 37.02 -44.52
C SER A 8 -35.43 35.59 -44.00
N VAL A 9 -34.28 35.12 -43.49
CA VAL A 9 -34.23 33.99 -42.56
C VAL A 9 -33.05 34.17 -41.61
N VAL A 10 -33.31 34.78 -40.45
CA VAL A 10 -32.41 34.70 -39.29
C VAL A 10 -32.76 33.41 -38.54
N LEU A 11 -31.97 32.35 -38.72
CA LEU A 11 -32.06 31.15 -37.90
C LEU A 11 -31.01 31.20 -36.79
N ARG A 12 -31.46 31.54 -35.58
CA ARG A 12 -30.74 31.28 -34.32
C ARG A 12 -30.63 29.75 -34.13
N ALA A 13 -29.48 29.16 -34.47
CA ALA A 13 -29.15 27.80 -34.06
C ALA A 13 -28.35 27.82 -32.76
N ARG A 14 -29.06 27.65 -31.63
CA ARG A 14 -28.46 27.34 -30.32
C ARG A 14 -28.01 25.87 -30.36
N GLY A 15 -26.85 25.62 -30.93
CA GLY A 15 -26.31 24.27 -31.11
C GLY A 15 -25.97 23.61 -29.77
N ARG A 16 -26.71 22.55 -29.42
CA ARG A 16 -26.29 21.58 -28.41
C ARG A 16 -24.92 21.04 -28.81
N VAL A 17 -23.88 21.30 -28.01
CA VAL A 17 -22.56 20.67 -28.18
C VAL A 17 -22.77 19.16 -28.07
N SER A 18 -22.53 18.43 -29.17
CA SER A 18 -22.73 16.99 -29.16
C SER A 18 -21.64 16.33 -28.31
N VAL A 19 -21.99 15.30 -27.54
CA VAL A 19 -21.03 14.49 -26.75
C VAL A 19 -19.88 14.01 -27.61
N ARG A 20 -20.15 13.78 -28.90
CA ARG A 20 -19.18 13.37 -29.92
C ARG A 20 -18.18 14.47 -30.24
N SER A 21 -18.60 15.74 -30.41
CA SER A 21 -17.67 16.85 -30.65
C SER A 21 -16.88 17.20 -29.39
N TRP A 22 -17.49 17.11 -28.22
CA TRP A 22 -16.79 17.23 -26.93
C TRP A 22 -15.67 16.18 -26.83
N PHE A 23 -15.96 14.90 -27.12
CA PHE A 23 -14.98 13.82 -27.09
C PHE A 23 -13.89 13.97 -28.16
N SER A 24 -14.23 14.44 -29.37
CA SER A 24 -13.27 14.73 -30.44
C SER A 24 -12.26 15.81 -30.04
N HIS A 25 -12.70 16.87 -29.35
CA HIS A 25 -11.81 17.89 -28.82
C HIS A 25 -10.90 17.36 -27.69
N HIS A 26 -11.36 16.39 -26.91
CA HIS A 26 -10.55 15.75 -25.87
C HIS A 26 -9.47 14.85 -26.49
N ILE A 27 -9.82 14.04 -27.49
CA ILE A 27 -8.87 13.19 -28.21
C ILE A 27 -7.85 14.03 -28.99
N GLN A 28 -8.27 15.10 -29.67
CA GLN A 28 -7.34 16.00 -30.35
C GLN A 28 -6.37 16.66 -29.37
N ALA A 29 -6.86 17.16 -28.23
CA ALA A 29 -6.01 17.74 -27.19
C ALA A 29 -4.97 16.71 -26.70
N LEU A 30 -5.40 15.49 -26.44
CA LEU A 30 -4.60 14.37 -25.94
C LEU A 30 -3.48 13.95 -26.93
N ILE A 31 -3.81 13.83 -28.21
CA ILE A 31 -2.85 13.53 -29.29
C ILE A 31 -1.88 14.70 -29.51
N THR A 32 -2.36 15.95 -29.47
CA THR A 32 -1.49 17.12 -29.63
C THR A 32 -0.52 17.32 -28.47
N THR A 33 -0.89 16.98 -27.24
CA THR A 33 0.02 17.00 -26.08
C THR A 33 1.11 15.94 -26.17
N LEU A 34 0.79 14.72 -26.65
CA LEU A 34 1.77 13.67 -26.92
C LEU A 34 2.74 14.09 -28.04
N GLY A 35 2.22 14.70 -29.10
CA GLY A 35 3.02 15.22 -30.21
C GLY A 35 3.87 16.45 -29.86
N GLN A 36 3.42 17.33 -28.96
CA GLN A 36 4.20 18.47 -28.49
C GLN A 36 5.30 18.07 -27.48
N SER A 37 5.08 17.03 -26.66
CA SER A 37 6.14 16.47 -25.82
C SER A 37 7.31 15.93 -26.65
N ALA A 38 7.07 15.50 -27.89
CA ALA A 38 8.11 15.04 -28.80
C ALA A 38 8.97 16.17 -29.40
N ARG A 39 8.52 17.44 -29.34
CA ARG A 39 9.26 18.59 -29.92
C ARG A 39 10.28 19.22 -28.96
N ASN A 40 10.11 19.08 -27.64
CA ASN A 40 11.10 19.41 -26.60
C ASN A 40 11.19 18.27 -25.56
N PRO A 41 11.68 17.08 -25.94
CA PRO A 41 11.53 15.86 -25.16
C PRO A 41 12.30 15.87 -23.83
N GLY A 42 13.42 16.59 -23.74
CA GLY A 42 14.28 16.56 -22.55
C GLY A 42 13.58 17.00 -21.26
N HIS A 43 12.88 18.13 -21.27
CA HIS A 43 12.26 18.68 -20.05
C HIS A 43 11.04 17.87 -19.59
N SER A 44 10.24 17.37 -20.54
CA SER A 44 9.06 16.54 -20.24
C SER A 44 9.46 15.17 -19.69
N VAL A 45 10.49 14.54 -20.29
CA VAL A 45 11.04 13.26 -19.81
C VAL A 45 11.64 13.42 -18.42
N LEU A 46 12.44 14.48 -18.19
CA LEU A 46 13.01 14.76 -16.87
C LEU A 46 11.93 14.97 -15.81
N THR A 47 10.88 15.74 -16.13
CA THR A 47 9.75 15.95 -15.21
C THR A 47 9.05 14.62 -14.87
N ALA A 48 8.74 13.82 -15.89
CA ALA A 48 8.12 12.51 -15.69
C ALA A 48 9.02 11.55 -14.87
N ALA A 49 10.34 11.59 -15.10
CA ALA A 49 11.31 10.79 -14.35
C ALA A 49 11.37 11.19 -12.88
N VAL A 50 11.43 12.49 -12.57
CA VAL A 50 11.44 12.97 -11.17
C VAL A 50 10.13 12.61 -10.47
N ILE A 51 8.97 12.77 -11.13
CA ILE A 51 7.68 12.33 -10.59
C ILE A 51 7.68 10.80 -10.38
N GLY A 52 8.23 10.04 -11.34
CA GLY A 52 8.33 8.59 -11.25
C GLY A 52 9.18 8.13 -10.07
N ILE A 53 10.36 8.74 -9.87
CA ILE A 53 11.21 8.46 -8.70
C ILE A 53 10.49 8.84 -7.40
N ALA A 54 9.83 10.01 -7.37
CA ALA A 54 9.07 10.48 -6.22
C ALA A 54 7.92 9.54 -5.83
N LEU A 55 7.24 8.94 -6.80
CA LEU A 55 6.17 7.96 -6.56
C LEU A 55 6.69 6.54 -6.31
N ALA A 56 7.86 6.18 -6.88
CA ALA A 56 8.45 4.85 -6.72
C ALA A 56 8.85 4.57 -5.28
N LEU A 57 9.39 5.56 -4.55
CA LEU A 57 9.85 5.38 -3.17
C LEU A 57 8.69 4.97 -2.22
N PRO A 58 7.59 5.74 -2.08
CA PRO A 58 6.49 5.34 -1.21
C PRO A 58 5.81 4.04 -1.69
N ALA A 59 5.70 3.82 -3.01
CA ALA A 59 5.15 2.57 -3.54
C ALA A 59 6.02 1.35 -3.20
N GLY A 60 7.34 1.48 -3.31
CA GLY A 60 8.32 0.46 -2.95
C GLY A 60 8.34 0.18 -1.45
N LEU A 61 8.29 1.22 -0.60
CA LEU A 61 8.19 1.06 0.85
C LEU A 61 6.89 0.37 1.26
N TYR A 62 5.76 0.76 0.66
CA TYR A 62 4.48 0.10 0.88
C TYR A 62 4.53 -1.38 0.48
N MET A 63 5.08 -1.68 -0.70
CA MET A 63 5.25 -3.05 -1.18
C MET A 63 6.17 -3.87 -0.26
N GLY A 64 7.28 -3.29 0.19
CA GLY A 64 8.20 -3.93 1.15
C GLY A 64 7.50 -4.25 2.46
N LEU A 65 6.73 -3.30 3.00
CA LEU A 65 5.92 -3.51 4.20
C LEU A 65 4.91 -4.66 4.02
N GLN A 66 4.20 -4.71 2.89
CA GLN A 66 3.25 -5.79 2.57
C GLN A 66 3.93 -7.17 2.48
N ASN A 67 5.17 -7.21 1.99
CA ASN A 67 5.95 -8.44 2.00
C ASN A 67 6.28 -8.83 3.45
N VAL A 68 6.85 -7.92 4.24
CA VAL A 68 7.19 -8.17 5.65
C VAL A 68 5.99 -8.67 6.45
N THR A 69 4.82 -8.03 6.32
CA THR A 69 3.60 -8.47 7.01
C THR A 69 3.19 -9.87 6.55
N SER A 70 3.29 -10.18 5.25
CA SER A 70 3.00 -11.51 4.75
C SER A 70 4.01 -12.58 5.20
N LEU A 71 5.28 -12.24 5.45
CA LEU A 71 6.23 -13.18 6.09
C LEU A 71 5.80 -13.46 7.52
N THR A 72 5.46 -12.42 8.28
CA THR A 72 5.02 -12.54 9.68
C THR A 72 3.79 -13.44 9.80
N GLU A 73 2.83 -13.33 8.89
CA GLU A 73 1.65 -14.20 8.83
C GLU A 73 1.95 -15.65 8.42
N ARG A 74 3.05 -15.92 7.73
CA ARG A 74 3.38 -17.28 7.26
C ARG A 74 4.36 -18.00 8.16
N TRP A 75 5.06 -17.28 9.01
CA TRP A 75 6.05 -17.86 9.91
C TRP A 75 5.37 -18.84 10.87
N GLN A 76 5.83 -20.09 10.86
CA GLN A 76 5.25 -21.20 11.62
C GLN A 76 5.51 -21.07 13.13
N GLY A 77 6.53 -20.32 13.55
CA GLY A 77 6.71 -19.88 14.93
C GLY A 77 5.73 -18.77 15.34
N GLY A 78 4.55 -18.74 14.72
CA GLY A 78 3.47 -17.81 15.05
C GLY A 78 3.15 -17.83 16.54
N ALA A 79 2.43 -16.83 17.03
CA ALA A 79 2.18 -16.73 18.46
C ALA A 79 1.65 -18.06 19.01
N GLN A 80 2.42 -18.64 19.91
CA GLN A 80 2.16 -19.91 20.55
C GLN A 80 1.69 -19.64 21.97
N ILE A 81 0.84 -20.53 22.48
CA ILE A 81 0.40 -20.50 23.86
C ILE A 81 0.80 -21.83 24.48
N SER A 82 1.63 -21.79 25.51
CA SER A 82 2.01 -22.95 26.31
C SER A 82 1.10 -23.03 27.52
N VAL A 83 0.28 -24.07 27.57
CA VAL A 83 -0.66 -24.34 28.67
C VAL A 83 -0.09 -25.46 29.53
N TYR A 84 0.30 -25.12 30.74
CA TYR A 84 0.80 -26.06 31.75
C TYR A 84 -0.38 -26.62 32.53
N LEU A 85 -0.53 -27.93 32.53
CA LEU A 85 -1.63 -28.64 33.19
C LEU A 85 -1.27 -28.99 34.63
N ARG A 86 -2.22 -28.83 35.55
CA ARG A 86 -2.00 -29.20 36.95
C ARG A 86 -1.92 -30.74 37.09
N PRO A 87 -0.99 -31.28 37.90
CA PRO A 87 -0.93 -32.72 38.17
C PRO A 87 -2.18 -33.20 38.93
N GLY A 88 -2.58 -34.46 38.72
CA GLY A 88 -3.65 -35.12 39.49
C GLY A 88 -5.09 -34.99 38.96
N PHE A 89 -5.31 -34.37 37.80
CA PHE A 89 -6.62 -34.34 37.14
C PHE A 89 -6.97 -35.63 36.39
N ALA A 90 -8.25 -36.00 36.40
CA ALA A 90 -8.76 -37.17 35.70
C ALA A 90 -8.49 -37.08 34.17
N ASN A 91 -8.07 -38.20 33.58
CA ASN A 91 -7.75 -38.30 32.14
C ASN A 91 -8.89 -37.81 31.23
N GLU A 92 -10.15 -37.98 31.65
CA GLU A 92 -11.33 -37.54 30.89
C GLU A 92 -11.46 -36.01 30.82
N ALA A 93 -11.07 -35.27 31.86
CA ALA A 93 -11.10 -33.80 31.85
C ALA A 93 -10.01 -33.25 30.93
N ARG A 94 -8.82 -33.88 30.98
CA ARG A 94 -7.70 -33.56 30.09
C ARG A 94 -8.05 -33.78 28.61
N GLN A 95 -8.65 -34.93 28.29
CA GLN A 95 -9.08 -35.23 26.92
C GLN A 95 -10.16 -34.26 26.41
N ARG A 96 -11.07 -33.82 27.29
CA ARG A 96 -12.05 -32.78 26.92
C ARG A 96 -11.38 -31.46 26.58
N LEU A 97 -10.42 -31.00 27.39
CA LEU A 97 -9.67 -29.77 27.11
C LEU A 97 -8.90 -29.85 25.78
N ILE A 98 -8.22 -30.97 25.52
CA ILE A 98 -7.51 -31.21 24.25
C ILE A 98 -8.48 -31.09 23.08
N LYS A 99 -9.63 -31.76 23.15
CA LYS A 99 -10.64 -31.74 22.09
C LYS A 99 -11.27 -30.35 21.89
N ASP A 100 -11.52 -29.62 22.98
CA ASP A 100 -12.00 -28.24 22.92
C ASP A 100 -11.01 -27.34 22.17
N LEU A 101 -9.71 -27.50 22.46
CA LEU A 101 -8.63 -26.74 21.82
C LEU A 101 -8.43 -27.14 20.35
N GLU A 102 -8.47 -28.43 20.02
CA GLU A 102 -8.39 -28.92 18.63
C GLU A 102 -9.52 -28.38 17.74
N LEU A 103 -10.71 -28.18 18.31
CA LEU A 103 -11.87 -27.63 17.61
C LEU A 103 -11.92 -26.09 17.61
N HIS A 104 -11.02 -25.45 18.35
CA HIS A 104 -11.07 -24.01 18.53
C HIS A 104 -10.60 -23.27 17.28
N VAL A 105 -11.36 -22.26 16.83
CA VAL A 105 -11.13 -21.56 15.55
C VAL A 105 -9.78 -20.84 15.45
N LEU A 106 -9.19 -20.48 16.60
CA LEU A 106 -7.88 -19.85 16.67
C LEU A 106 -6.72 -20.85 16.68
N VAL A 107 -6.98 -22.14 16.83
CA VAL A 107 -5.96 -23.19 16.91
C VAL A 107 -5.75 -23.78 15.53
N ARG A 108 -4.48 -23.85 15.12
CA ARG A 108 -4.07 -24.52 13.88
C ARG A 108 -3.60 -25.93 14.17
N GLU A 109 -2.80 -26.08 15.21
CA GLU A 109 -2.16 -27.32 15.60
C GLU A 109 -1.97 -27.33 17.11
N LEU A 110 -2.07 -28.51 17.70
CA LEU A 110 -1.88 -28.74 19.12
C LEU A 110 -0.82 -29.81 19.30
N ALA A 111 0.30 -29.46 19.92
CA ALA A 111 1.30 -30.42 20.34
C ALA A 111 1.16 -30.70 21.84
N ILE A 112 1.29 -31.96 22.20
CA ILE A 112 1.21 -32.43 23.59
C ILE A 112 2.60 -32.90 23.98
N ILE A 113 3.19 -32.24 24.97
CA ILE A 113 4.48 -32.61 25.53
C ILE A 113 4.22 -33.28 26.87
N THR A 114 4.61 -34.55 26.99
CA THR A 114 4.50 -35.29 28.26
C THR A 114 5.65 -34.92 29.19
N PRO A 115 5.52 -35.15 30.52
CA PRO A 115 6.61 -34.92 31.47
C PRO A 115 7.92 -35.61 31.06
N GLU A 116 7.83 -36.81 30.51
CA GLU A 116 8.98 -37.60 30.06
C GLU A 116 9.63 -36.96 28.81
N GLN A 117 8.82 -36.47 27.88
CA GLN A 117 9.33 -35.77 26.69
C GLN A 117 9.95 -34.42 27.05
N ALA A 118 9.33 -33.68 27.97
CA ALA A 118 9.85 -32.41 28.46
C ALA A 118 11.21 -32.58 29.16
N LEU A 119 11.38 -33.67 29.92
CA LEU A 119 12.65 -34.01 30.56
C LEU A 119 13.74 -34.26 29.51
N LEU A 120 13.46 -35.12 28.53
CA LEU A 120 14.39 -35.48 27.47
C LEU A 120 14.79 -34.26 26.60
N GLU A 121 13.84 -33.38 26.29
CA GLU A 121 14.11 -32.13 25.57
C GLU A 121 14.97 -31.17 26.41
N TYR A 122 14.74 -31.09 27.72
CA TYR A 122 15.53 -30.27 28.62
C TYR A 122 16.98 -30.79 28.76
N GLU A 123 17.18 -32.11 28.86
CA GLU A 123 18.51 -32.75 28.86
C GLU A 123 19.29 -32.42 27.58
N LEU A 124 18.64 -32.54 26.41
CA LEU A 124 19.24 -32.20 25.10
C LEU A 124 19.66 -30.73 24.99
N ILE A 125 18.86 -29.80 25.52
CA ILE A 125 19.13 -28.36 25.43
C ILE A 125 20.22 -27.93 26.43
N THR A 126 20.23 -28.51 27.63
CA THR A 126 21.12 -28.09 28.72
C THR A 126 22.41 -28.91 28.80
N GLY A 127 22.46 -30.09 28.19
CA GLY A 127 23.57 -31.03 28.27
C GLY A 127 23.76 -31.62 29.67
N PHE A 128 22.69 -31.62 30.48
CA PHE A 128 22.70 -32.11 31.86
C PHE A 128 22.06 -33.50 31.89
N ASP A 129 22.89 -34.55 31.88
CA ASP A 129 22.44 -35.95 31.77
C ASP A 129 21.91 -36.55 33.11
N ASP A 130 22.07 -35.86 34.25
CA ASP A 130 21.77 -36.40 35.60
C ASP A 130 20.47 -35.82 36.21
N LEU A 131 19.47 -35.46 35.39
CA LEU A 131 18.23 -34.86 35.90
C LEU A 131 17.26 -35.89 36.49
N GLU A 132 17.25 -37.13 35.97
CA GLU A 132 16.55 -38.25 36.62
C GLU A 132 17.05 -38.47 38.05
N ASP A 133 18.36 -38.34 38.29
CA ASP A 133 18.98 -38.46 39.62
C ASP A 133 18.67 -37.25 40.54
N ALA A 134 18.46 -36.06 39.97
CA ALA A 134 18.14 -34.84 40.72
C ALA A 134 16.66 -34.73 41.12
N PHE A 135 15.75 -35.29 40.30
CA PHE A 135 14.30 -35.24 40.54
C PHE A 135 13.76 -36.50 41.25
N GLY A 136 14.50 -37.61 41.27
CA GLY A 136 14.08 -38.86 41.90
C GLY A 136 13.02 -39.63 41.08
N GLU A 137 12.31 -40.58 41.71
CA GLU A 137 11.31 -41.43 41.03
C GLU A 137 10.05 -40.66 40.55
N ASP A 138 9.80 -39.46 41.08
CA ASP A 138 8.62 -38.65 40.74
C ASP A 138 9.03 -37.44 39.88
N ASN A 139 8.76 -37.50 38.58
CA ASN A 139 9.01 -36.40 37.64
C ASN A 139 8.12 -35.18 37.98
N PRO A 140 8.68 -34.02 38.39
CA PRO A 140 7.90 -32.86 38.81
C PRO A 140 7.35 -32.03 37.62
N LEU A 141 7.71 -32.37 36.38
CA LEU A 141 7.29 -31.62 35.20
C LEU A 141 5.81 -31.89 34.88
N PRO A 142 4.99 -30.84 34.65
CA PRO A 142 3.61 -30.99 34.24
C PRO A 142 3.51 -31.36 32.75
N HIS A 143 2.35 -31.88 32.34
CA HIS A 143 2.02 -31.95 30.91
C HIS A 143 1.87 -30.55 30.33
N VAL A 144 2.47 -30.30 29.16
CA VAL A 144 2.38 -29.02 28.46
C VAL A 144 1.61 -29.20 27.16
N LEU A 145 0.59 -28.39 26.96
CA LEU A 145 -0.11 -28.28 25.69
C LEU A 145 0.42 -27.05 24.96
N VAL A 146 1.13 -27.25 23.85
CA VAL A 146 1.61 -26.17 22.98
C VAL A 146 0.58 -25.94 21.89
N VAL A 147 -0.11 -24.80 21.99
CA VAL A 147 -1.16 -24.40 21.07
C VAL A 147 -0.56 -23.49 20.01
N TYR A 148 -0.41 -24.01 18.79
CA TYR A 148 0.00 -23.22 17.63
C TYR A 148 -1.22 -22.52 17.04
N MET A 149 -1.18 -21.19 17.02
CA MET A 149 -2.33 -20.42 16.56
C MET A 149 -2.39 -20.30 15.03
N ASN A 150 -3.62 -20.16 14.55
CA ASN A 150 -3.88 -19.87 13.15
C ASN A 150 -3.46 -18.44 12.82
N SER A 151 -2.41 -18.31 12.02
CA SER A 151 -1.77 -17.05 11.68
C SER A 151 -2.66 -16.04 10.94
N GLN A 152 -3.75 -16.49 10.31
CA GLN A 152 -4.75 -15.59 9.69
C GLN A 152 -5.70 -14.96 10.72
N ARG A 153 -5.66 -15.40 11.97
CA ARG A 153 -6.53 -14.95 13.07
C ARG A 153 -5.76 -14.55 14.33
N THR A 154 -4.43 -14.38 14.22
CA THR A 154 -3.53 -14.00 15.31
C THR A 154 -3.58 -12.48 15.56
N GLU A 155 -4.76 -11.98 15.88
CA GLU A 155 -4.93 -10.62 16.41
C GLU A 155 -4.72 -10.64 17.93
N LEU A 156 -4.09 -9.61 18.50
CA LEU A 156 -3.79 -9.56 19.94
C LEU A 156 -5.04 -9.76 20.82
N GLY A 157 -6.19 -9.22 20.42
CA GLY A 157 -7.44 -9.28 21.19
C GLY A 157 -7.99 -10.71 21.36
N PRO A 158 -8.31 -11.42 20.27
CA PRO A 158 -8.78 -12.81 20.32
C PRO A 158 -7.82 -13.76 21.05
N VAL A 159 -6.51 -13.55 20.86
CA VAL A 159 -5.48 -14.35 21.51
C VAL A 159 -5.46 -14.10 23.01
N GLN A 160 -5.49 -12.83 23.45
CA GLN A 160 -5.56 -12.50 24.87
C GLN A 160 -6.83 -13.07 25.51
N ALA A 161 -7.97 -13.02 24.81
CA ALA A 161 -9.23 -13.59 25.30
C ALA A 161 -9.12 -15.11 25.52
N LEU A 162 -8.46 -15.84 24.61
CA LEU A 162 -8.21 -17.28 24.77
C LEU A 162 -7.28 -17.56 25.95
N VAL A 163 -6.20 -16.77 26.12
CA VAL A 163 -5.30 -16.89 27.28
C VAL A 163 -6.05 -16.66 28.60
N ASP A 164 -6.91 -15.64 28.65
CA ASP A 164 -7.72 -15.33 29.83
C ASP A 164 -8.78 -16.41 30.12
N GLU A 165 -9.34 -17.04 29.08
CA GLU A 165 -10.27 -18.17 29.22
C GLU A 165 -9.54 -19.40 29.78
N LEU A 166 -8.41 -19.79 29.18
CA LEU A 166 -7.63 -20.94 29.58
C LEU A 166 -7.07 -20.79 30.99
N SER A 167 -6.65 -19.59 31.38
CA SER A 167 -6.12 -19.30 32.72
C SER A 167 -7.17 -19.45 33.83
N LYS A 168 -8.46 -19.45 33.49
CA LYS A 168 -9.57 -19.63 34.45
C LYS A 168 -10.02 -21.09 34.56
N ARG A 169 -9.51 -21.99 33.71
CA ARG A 169 -9.89 -23.40 33.75
C ARG A 169 -9.22 -24.09 34.95
N PRO A 170 -9.95 -24.93 35.71
CA PRO A 170 -9.41 -25.58 36.90
C PRO A 170 -8.28 -26.58 36.58
N GLU A 171 -8.28 -27.17 35.38
CA GLU A 171 -7.27 -28.12 34.91
C GLU A 171 -5.92 -27.46 34.55
N VAL A 172 -5.92 -26.13 34.38
CA VAL A 172 -4.75 -25.36 33.95
C VAL A 172 -4.06 -24.76 35.17
N GLU A 173 -2.75 -24.96 35.26
CA GLU A 173 -1.91 -24.37 36.29
C GLU A 173 -1.39 -22.99 35.86
N MET A 174 -0.86 -22.90 34.64
CA MET A 174 -0.29 -21.68 34.10
C MET A 174 -0.47 -21.63 32.59
N VAL A 175 -0.78 -20.46 32.06
CA VAL A 175 -0.76 -20.18 30.62
C VAL A 175 0.36 -19.21 30.35
N GLN A 176 1.39 -19.65 29.64
CA GLN A 176 2.44 -18.77 29.13
C GLN A 176 2.15 -18.44 27.67
N SER A 177 2.25 -17.16 27.33
CA SER A 177 2.02 -16.68 25.98
C SER A 177 2.99 -15.55 25.67
N ASP A 178 3.63 -15.60 24.50
CA ASP A 178 4.58 -14.59 24.05
C ASP A 178 3.89 -13.32 23.51
N LEU A 179 2.78 -12.91 24.13
CA LEU A 179 1.99 -11.75 23.71
C LEU A 179 2.78 -10.45 23.77
N GLY A 180 3.74 -10.36 24.68
CA GLY A 180 4.65 -9.22 24.77
C GLY A 180 5.48 -9.05 23.49
N TRP A 181 5.98 -10.14 22.92
CA TRP A 181 6.71 -10.12 21.66
C TRP A 181 5.79 -9.80 20.48
N LEU A 182 4.62 -10.46 20.39
CA LEU A 182 3.64 -10.19 19.34
C LEU A 182 3.19 -8.71 19.35
N LYS A 183 2.92 -8.16 20.54
CA LYS A 183 2.55 -6.75 20.72
C LYS A 183 3.64 -5.80 20.26
N ARG A 184 4.91 -6.09 20.60
CA ARG A 184 6.05 -5.29 20.14
C ARG A 184 6.16 -5.33 18.62
N LEU A 185 6.03 -6.50 18.01
CA LEU A 185 6.10 -6.66 16.56
C LEU A 185 4.97 -5.90 15.85
N GLN A 186 3.72 -6.05 16.29
CA GLN A 186 2.58 -5.30 15.74
C GLN A 186 2.78 -3.79 15.90
N SER A 187 3.28 -3.34 17.05
CA SER A 187 3.59 -1.92 17.27
C SER A 187 4.68 -1.39 16.32
N ILE A 188 5.69 -2.20 16.01
CA ILE A 188 6.74 -1.86 15.03
C ILE A 188 6.14 -1.79 13.62
N ILE A 189 5.31 -2.76 13.23
CA ILE A 189 4.64 -2.77 11.92
C ILE A 189 3.76 -1.52 11.78
N GLU A 190 2.96 -1.18 12.80
CA GLU A 190 2.14 0.04 12.80
C GLU A 190 2.98 1.31 12.70
N LEU A 191 4.09 1.39 13.43
CA LEU A 191 5.02 2.52 13.37
C LEU A 191 5.60 2.69 11.96
N VAL A 192 6.03 1.60 11.33
CA VAL A 192 6.55 1.61 9.96
C VAL A 192 5.44 1.99 8.99
N GLN A 193 4.23 1.46 9.15
CA GLN A 193 3.08 1.80 8.31
C GLN A 193 2.75 3.30 8.37
N ARG A 194 2.72 3.88 9.57
CA ARG A 194 2.52 5.33 9.75
C ARG A 194 3.66 6.13 9.10
N SER A 195 4.90 5.65 9.22
CA SER A 195 6.06 6.28 8.58
C SER A 195 5.95 6.25 7.04
N VAL A 196 5.50 5.14 6.46
CA VAL A 196 5.23 5.04 5.01
C VAL A 196 4.18 6.07 4.57
N TRP A 197 3.11 6.26 5.34
CA TRP A 197 2.10 7.28 5.06
C TRP A 197 2.67 8.71 5.12
N VAL A 198 3.47 9.03 6.13
CA VAL A 198 4.14 10.34 6.23
C VAL A 198 5.03 10.59 5.02
N VAL A 199 5.85 9.61 4.64
CA VAL A 199 6.70 9.68 3.45
C VAL A 199 5.85 9.85 2.19
N ALA A 200 4.77 9.08 2.04
CA ALA A 200 3.87 9.18 0.89
C ALA A 200 3.22 10.56 0.76
N VAL A 201 2.78 11.17 1.87
CA VAL A 201 2.21 12.53 1.87
C VAL A 201 3.26 13.57 1.50
N LEU A 202 4.50 13.44 1.99
CA LEU A 202 5.60 14.34 1.66
C LEU A 202 5.92 14.28 0.17
N PHE A 203 6.06 13.08 -0.40
CA PHE A 203 6.31 12.91 -1.83
C PHE A 203 5.11 13.34 -2.68
N ALA A 204 3.87 13.13 -2.23
CA ALA A 204 2.67 13.63 -2.90
C ALA A 204 2.67 15.16 -2.98
N ALA A 205 3.03 15.86 -1.89
CA ALA A 205 3.20 17.30 -1.90
C ALA A 205 4.33 17.72 -2.86
N GLY A 206 5.44 16.99 -2.88
CA GLY A 206 6.52 17.18 -3.86
C GLY A 206 6.05 17.08 -5.31
N VAL A 207 5.27 16.05 -5.65
CA VAL A 207 4.69 15.88 -7.00
C VAL A 207 3.77 17.04 -7.37
N ILE A 208 2.90 17.48 -6.45
CA ILE A 208 2.04 18.65 -6.65
C ILE A 208 2.87 19.90 -6.96
N LEU A 209 3.96 20.13 -6.21
CA LEU A 209 4.87 21.26 -6.43
C LEU A 209 5.62 21.16 -7.77
N ILE A 210 6.14 19.98 -8.12
CA ILE A 210 6.85 19.74 -9.39
C ILE A 210 5.91 20.00 -10.57
N VAL A 211 4.73 19.36 -10.57
CA VAL A 211 3.73 19.54 -11.63
C VAL A 211 3.29 20.99 -11.68
N GLY A 212 3.04 21.61 -10.53
CA GLY A 212 2.67 23.02 -10.44
C GLY A 212 3.72 23.94 -11.08
N ASN A 213 5.00 23.74 -10.76
CA ASN A 213 6.10 24.52 -11.33
C ASN A 213 6.21 24.32 -12.85
N THR A 214 6.10 23.07 -13.32
CA THR A 214 6.12 22.76 -14.76
C THR A 214 4.97 23.45 -15.49
N ILE A 215 3.77 23.43 -14.92
CA ILE A 215 2.60 24.10 -15.50
C ILE A 215 2.77 25.62 -15.49
N ARG A 216 3.29 26.20 -14.40
CA ARG A 216 3.61 27.63 -14.34
C ARG A 216 4.56 28.05 -15.45
N THR A 217 5.65 27.31 -15.64
CA THR A 217 6.63 27.55 -16.71
C THR A 217 5.97 27.43 -18.09
N SER A 218 5.12 26.42 -18.28
CA SER A 218 4.39 26.22 -19.53
C SER A 218 3.36 27.32 -19.83
N ILE A 219 2.73 27.91 -18.81
CA ILE A 219 1.83 29.06 -18.97
C ILE A 219 2.65 30.29 -19.36
N GLN A 220 3.78 30.52 -18.69
CA GLN A 220 4.65 31.66 -18.97
C GLN A 220 5.20 31.62 -20.40
N SER A 221 5.59 30.45 -20.90
CA SER A 221 6.07 30.30 -22.28
C SER A 221 5.00 30.53 -23.34
N ARG A 222 3.71 30.48 -22.97
CA ARG A 222 2.56 30.69 -23.87
C ARG A 222 1.77 31.95 -23.52
N HIS A 223 2.40 32.90 -22.82
CA HIS A 223 1.72 34.09 -22.31
C HIS A 223 1.04 34.90 -23.41
N GLU A 224 1.75 35.18 -24.51
CA GLU A 224 1.23 35.96 -25.64
C GLU A 224 0.02 35.28 -26.32
N GLU A 225 0.08 33.97 -26.53
CA GLU A 225 -1.03 33.19 -27.09
C GLU A 225 -2.28 33.24 -26.19
N ILE A 226 -2.07 33.15 -24.87
CA ILE A 226 -3.14 33.23 -23.87
C ILE A 226 -3.77 34.63 -23.85
N GLU A 227 -2.95 35.68 -23.92
CA GLU A 227 -3.40 37.07 -23.95
C GLU A 227 -4.24 37.36 -25.20
N VAL A 228 -3.75 36.99 -26.39
CA VAL A 228 -4.52 37.09 -27.63
C VAL A 228 -5.84 36.31 -27.51
N THR A 229 -5.81 35.07 -27.02
CA THR A 229 -7.02 34.25 -26.85
C THR A 229 -8.05 34.90 -25.92
N LYS A 230 -7.61 35.57 -24.85
CA LYS A 230 -8.51 36.33 -23.97
C LYS A 230 -9.10 37.55 -24.68
N LEU A 231 -8.32 38.27 -25.48
CA LEU A 231 -8.78 39.47 -26.22
C LEU A 231 -9.88 39.15 -27.24
N VAL A 232 -9.79 38.01 -27.94
CA VAL A 232 -10.85 37.54 -28.87
C VAL A 232 -12.04 36.86 -28.16
N GLY A 233 -12.09 36.87 -26.83
CA GLY A 233 -13.24 36.39 -26.05
C GLY A 233 -13.21 34.92 -25.64
N GLY A 234 -12.03 34.28 -25.62
CA GLY A 234 -11.86 32.92 -25.14
C GLY A 234 -12.19 32.78 -23.64
N THR A 235 -13.02 31.78 -23.30
CA THR A 235 -13.36 31.51 -21.89
C THR A 235 -12.16 30.99 -21.11
N ASP A 236 -12.04 31.36 -19.82
CA ASP A 236 -11.02 30.81 -18.92
C ASP A 236 -10.98 29.28 -18.96
N ALA A 237 -12.14 28.61 -18.93
CA ALA A 237 -12.21 27.15 -18.98
C ALA A 237 -11.59 26.55 -20.25
N PHE A 238 -11.69 27.22 -21.40
CA PHE A 238 -11.04 26.78 -22.64
C PHE A 238 -9.51 26.84 -22.51
N ILE A 239 -8.99 27.91 -21.92
CA ILE A 239 -7.55 28.11 -21.73
C ILE A 239 -7.00 27.14 -20.65
N ARG A 240 -7.80 26.75 -19.64
CA ARG A 240 -7.34 25.87 -18.53
C ARG A 240 -7.16 24.42 -18.94
N ARG A 241 -8.04 23.89 -19.80
CA ARG A 241 -8.13 22.45 -20.11
C ARG A 241 -6.80 21.83 -20.57
N PRO A 242 -6.04 22.43 -21.52
CA PRO A 242 -4.77 21.86 -21.97
C PRO A 242 -3.78 21.65 -20.83
N PHE A 243 -3.68 22.60 -19.89
CA PHE A 243 -2.76 22.52 -18.76
C PHE A 243 -3.17 21.46 -17.74
N LEU A 244 -4.47 21.28 -17.50
CA LEU A 244 -4.98 20.21 -16.64
C LEU A 244 -4.67 18.83 -17.23
N TYR A 245 -4.86 18.66 -18.54
CA TYR A 245 -4.49 17.41 -19.23
C TYR A 245 -2.99 17.15 -19.21
N SER A 246 -2.16 18.18 -19.40
CA SER A 246 -0.71 18.04 -19.25
C SER A 246 -0.33 17.57 -17.84
N GLY A 247 -0.95 18.13 -16.79
CA GLY A 247 -0.74 17.69 -15.42
C GLY A 247 -1.12 16.22 -15.19
N LEU A 248 -2.29 15.81 -15.68
CA LEU A 248 -2.73 14.41 -15.65
C LEU A 248 -1.74 13.48 -16.35
N TRP A 249 -1.25 13.86 -17.53
CA TRP A 249 -0.28 13.08 -18.28
C TRP A 249 1.06 12.94 -17.58
N PHE A 250 1.59 14.03 -17.00
CA PHE A 250 2.81 13.95 -16.20
C PHE A 250 2.64 13.04 -14.98
N GLY A 251 1.50 13.12 -14.30
CA GLY A 251 1.16 12.24 -13.18
C GLY A 251 1.06 10.77 -13.57
N LEU A 252 0.38 10.46 -14.67
CA LEU A 252 0.22 9.09 -15.19
C LEU A 252 1.54 8.51 -15.69
N LEU A 253 2.31 9.26 -16.49
CA LEU A 253 3.62 8.82 -16.98
C LEU A 253 4.59 8.60 -15.82
N GLY A 254 4.59 9.50 -14.83
CA GLY A 254 5.34 9.33 -13.60
C GLY A 254 4.93 8.05 -12.86
N ALA A 255 3.62 7.78 -12.70
CA ALA A 255 3.16 6.57 -12.03
C ALA A 255 3.49 5.28 -12.80
N VAL A 256 3.45 5.30 -14.14
CA VAL A 256 3.92 4.18 -14.97
C VAL A 256 5.42 3.95 -14.76
N LEU A 257 6.23 5.01 -14.78
CA LEU A 257 7.67 4.91 -14.50
C LEU A 257 7.92 4.39 -13.08
N ALA A 258 7.15 4.84 -12.09
CA ALA A 258 7.24 4.36 -10.72
C ALA A 258 6.96 2.86 -10.61
N TRP A 259 5.89 2.40 -11.26
CA TRP A 259 5.57 0.98 -11.34
C TRP A 259 6.70 0.18 -11.99
N THR A 260 7.24 0.65 -13.13
CA THR A 260 8.37 0.00 -13.81
C THR A 260 9.61 -0.07 -12.90
N LEU A 261 9.95 1.01 -12.21
CA LEU A 261 11.08 1.03 -11.28
C LEU A 261 10.90 0.04 -10.14
N VAL A 262 9.71 -0.03 -9.54
CA VAL A 262 9.40 -1.00 -8.49
C VAL A 262 9.45 -2.43 -9.04
N ALA A 263 8.91 -2.68 -10.23
CA ALA A 263 8.96 -4.00 -10.87
C ALA A 263 10.41 -4.46 -11.13
N VAL A 264 11.26 -3.57 -11.65
CA VAL A 264 12.70 -3.84 -11.84
C VAL A 264 13.38 -4.10 -10.50
N ALA A 265 13.10 -3.32 -9.47
CA ALA A 265 13.65 -3.55 -8.14
C ALA A 265 13.25 -4.92 -7.57
N VAL A 266 11.99 -5.34 -7.76
CA VAL A 266 11.51 -6.67 -7.36
C VAL A 266 12.28 -7.77 -8.10
N GLU A 267 12.43 -7.65 -9.41
CA GLU A 267 13.16 -8.63 -10.21
C GLU A 267 14.62 -8.75 -9.76
N LEU A 268 15.31 -7.63 -9.56
CA LEU A 268 16.70 -7.60 -9.08
C LEU A 268 16.86 -8.21 -7.67
N LEU A 269 15.86 -8.04 -6.79
CA LEU A 269 15.88 -8.55 -5.42
C LEU A 269 15.34 -9.99 -5.31
N SER A 270 14.63 -10.49 -6.32
CA SER A 270 13.95 -11.78 -6.26
C SER A 270 14.90 -12.96 -6.02
N ALA A 271 16.04 -13.00 -6.72
CA ALA A 271 17.01 -14.09 -6.60
C ALA A 271 17.71 -14.12 -5.22
N PRO A 272 18.29 -13.02 -4.71
CA PRO A 272 18.86 -13.00 -3.37
C PRO A 272 17.84 -13.32 -2.26
N VAL A 273 16.60 -12.84 -2.40
CA VAL A 273 15.53 -13.11 -1.43
C VAL A 273 15.14 -14.58 -1.43
N LEU A 274 15.08 -15.22 -2.60
CA LEU A 274 14.79 -16.66 -2.71
C LEU A 274 15.90 -17.51 -2.11
N GLU A 275 17.17 -17.18 -2.37
CA GLU A 275 18.32 -17.86 -1.77
C GLU A 275 18.29 -17.76 -0.24
N LEU A 276 18.03 -16.56 0.29
CA LEU A 276 17.85 -16.36 1.73
C LEU A 276 16.67 -17.18 2.26
N ALA A 277 15.54 -17.20 1.57
CA ALA A 277 14.36 -17.97 2.00
C ALA A 277 14.66 -19.48 2.08
N GLN A 278 15.41 -20.03 1.12
CA GLN A 278 15.81 -21.44 1.11
C GLN A 278 16.72 -21.80 2.29
N LEU A 279 17.66 -20.91 2.67
CA LEU A 279 18.51 -21.12 3.86
C LEU A 279 17.70 -21.27 5.15
N TYR A 280 16.55 -20.60 5.23
CA TYR A 280 15.61 -20.68 6.35
C TYR A 280 14.50 -21.73 6.14
N HIS A 281 14.62 -22.63 5.16
CA HIS A 281 13.61 -23.63 4.80
C HIS A 281 12.21 -23.02 4.58
N SER A 282 12.17 -21.81 4.03
CA SER A 282 10.95 -21.03 3.82
C SER A 282 10.57 -20.99 2.33
N ASP A 283 9.29 -21.23 2.02
CA ASP A 283 8.71 -21.04 0.69
C ASP A 283 8.41 -19.56 0.38
N PHE A 284 9.06 -18.63 1.09
CA PHE A 284 8.83 -17.22 0.89
C PHE A 284 9.27 -16.77 -0.51
N ARG A 285 8.40 -15.99 -1.17
CA ARG A 285 8.67 -15.37 -2.47
C ARG A 285 8.33 -13.90 -2.42
N LEU A 286 9.23 -13.07 -2.95
CA LEU A 286 9.02 -11.63 -3.04
C LEU A 286 7.82 -11.35 -3.97
N ARG A 287 6.77 -10.73 -3.42
CA ARG A 287 5.58 -10.32 -4.16
C ARG A 287 5.73 -8.89 -4.66
N GLY A 288 5.54 -8.69 -5.96
CA GLY A 288 5.41 -7.35 -6.56
C GLY A 288 4.03 -6.72 -6.33
N LEU A 289 3.84 -5.52 -6.89
CA LEU A 289 2.54 -4.83 -6.86
C LEU A 289 1.48 -5.63 -7.62
N ASN A 290 0.32 -5.86 -7.00
CA ASN A 290 -0.83 -6.49 -7.64
C ASN A 290 -1.60 -5.49 -8.53
N VAL A 291 -2.53 -5.98 -9.34
CA VAL A 291 -3.31 -5.15 -10.28
C VAL A 291 -4.06 -4.01 -9.56
N ARG A 292 -4.57 -4.26 -8.35
CA ARG A 292 -5.25 -3.23 -7.55
C ARG A 292 -4.29 -2.14 -7.07
N GLU A 293 -3.11 -2.53 -6.60
CA GLU A 293 -2.05 -1.63 -6.13
C GLU A 293 -1.49 -0.79 -7.29
N VAL A 294 -1.31 -1.40 -8.47
CA VAL A 294 -0.93 -0.68 -9.70
C VAL A 294 -2.03 0.31 -10.11
N ALA A 295 -3.30 -0.10 -10.09
CA ALA A 295 -4.41 0.79 -10.40
C ALA A 295 -4.51 1.97 -9.42
N LEU A 296 -4.28 1.72 -8.12
CA LEU A 296 -4.21 2.77 -7.10
C LEU A 296 -3.03 3.71 -7.32
N LEU A 297 -1.85 3.19 -7.68
CA LEU A 297 -0.67 4.00 -7.98
C LEU A 297 -0.90 4.90 -9.20
N LEU A 298 -1.44 4.35 -10.29
CA LEU A 298 -1.78 5.11 -11.49
C LEU A 298 -2.86 6.15 -11.22
N GLY A 299 -3.91 5.77 -10.48
CA GLY A 299 -4.98 6.68 -10.07
C GLY A 299 -4.47 7.81 -9.19
N ALA A 300 -3.65 7.50 -8.18
CA ALA A 300 -3.04 8.49 -7.30
C ALA A 300 -2.11 9.43 -8.07
N GLY A 301 -1.23 8.92 -8.94
CA GLY A 301 -0.35 9.74 -9.77
C GLY A 301 -1.13 10.69 -10.68
N GLY A 302 -2.15 10.17 -11.37
CA GLY A 302 -3.03 10.99 -12.20
C GLY A 302 -3.78 12.07 -11.41
N LEU A 303 -4.32 11.73 -10.23
CA LEU A 303 -4.99 12.68 -9.34
C LEU A 303 -4.03 13.76 -8.82
N LEU A 304 -2.82 13.39 -8.39
CA LEU A 304 -1.82 14.35 -7.93
C LEU A 304 -1.40 15.30 -9.05
N GLY A 305 -1.25 14.79 -10.28
CA GLY A 305 -0.99 15.62 -11.46
C GLY A 305 -2.14 16.59 -11.79
N LEU A 306 -3.38 16.13 -11.67
CA LEU A 306 -4.57 16.99 -11.81
C LEU A 306 -4.64 18.05 -10.71
N VAL A 307 -4.42 17.68 -9.46
CA VAL A 307 -4.47 18.62 -8.32
C VAL A 307 -3.37 19.67 -8.44
N GLY A 308 -2.14 19.26 -8.75
CA GLY A 308 -1.00 20.18 -8.93
C GLY A 308 -1.22 21.17 -10.07
N SER A 309 -1.70 20.69 -11.23
CA SER A 309 -2.02 21.57 -12.35
C SER A 309 -3.22 22.48 -12.06
N TRP A 310 -4.27 21.98 -11.40
CA TRP A 310 -5.45 22.76 -11.07
C TRP A 310 -5.15 23.93 -10.12
N PHE A 311 -4.34 23.68 -9.08
CA PHE A 311 -3.95 24.71 -8.13
C PHE A 311 -3.20 25.86 -8.80
N GLU A 312 -2.19 25.54 -9.64
CA GLU A 312 -1.38 26.59 -10.29
C GLU A 312 -2.11 27.30 -11.41
N VAL A 313 -2.91 26.60 -12.22
CA VAL A 313 -3.72 27.23 -13.28
C VAL A 313 -4.72 28.21 -12.69
N GLY A 314 -5.41 27.82 -11.60
CA GLY A 314 -6.36 28.68 -10.90
C GLY A 314 -5.71 29.95 -10.34
N ARG A 315 -4.49 29.82 -9.81
CA ARG A 315 -3.69 30.93 -9.29
C ARG A 315 -3.21 31.88 -10.39
N GLN A 316 -2.72 31.33 -11.50
CA GLN A 316 -2.07 32.12 -12.56
C GLN A 316 -3.09 32.87 -13.43
N MET A 317 -4.26 32.30 -13.72
CA MET A 317 -5.27 32.99 -14.54
C MET A 317 -5.84 34.26 -13.91
N ARG A 318 -5.90 34.32 -12.57
CA ARG A 318 -6.29 35.53 -11.83
C ARG A 318 -5.30 36.68 -11.99
N ARG A 319 -4.08 36.41 -12.46
CA ARG A 319 -3.04 37.43 -12.66
C ARG A 319 -3.01 37.99 -14.08
N ILE A 320 -3.59 37.29 -15.05
CA ILE A 320 -3.61 37.66 -16.48
C ILE A 320 -4.96 38.31 -16.83
N GLU A 321 -5.51 39.15 -15.94
CA GLU A 321 -6.65 39.99 -16.29
C GLU A 321 -6.14 41.21 -17.07
N PRO A 322 -6.69 41.50 -18.26
CA PRO A 322 -6.23 42.62 -19.06
C PRO A 322 -6.54 43.90 -18.30
N LYS A 323 -5.49 44.69 -18.02
CA LYS A 323 -5.67 46.08 -17.57
C LYS A 323 -6.34 46.81 -18.73
N GLY A 324 -7.63 47.10 -18.57
CA GLY A 324 -8.34 47.97 -19.50
C GLY A 324 -7.61 49.31 -19.56
N HIS A 325 -6.98 49.59 -20.69
CA HIS A 325 -6.59 50.96 -21.03
C HIS A 325 -7.88 51.72 -21.33
N THR A 326 -8.37 52.45 -20.32
CA THR A 326 -9.29 53.58 -20.51
C THR A 326 -8.55 54.76 -21.10
#